data_AF-A0A8K0XQN6-F1
#
_entry.id   AF-A0A8K0XQN6-F1
#
_cell.length_a   1.000
_cell.length_b   1.000
_cell.length_c   1.000
_cell.angle_alpha   90.00
_cell.angle_beta   90.00
_cell.angle_gamma   90.00
#
_symmetry.space_group_name_H-M   'P 1'
#
loop_
_entity.id
_entity.type
_entity.pdbx_description
1 polymer ?
#
loop_
_entity_poly.entity_id
_entity_poly.type
_entity_poly.pdbx_seq_one_letter_code
_entity_poly.pdbx_strand_id
1 'polypeptide(L)'
;MGNFVSRTKLVIGGAYILNKLLNSLSKRIKESPGLPVPNPTLSFWTVPKSKISSNGKAIPETADIVVIGSGITGTSFSYNALKLDGSLKIVILEARDVCSGATGRNGGHVNPPLYQDYKYLKETHGIDVAKKTIRFRLAHIKEFLTIAGLEEITEHSQCREVDNLDVYFTEDEYAEVKDALELWKTDMPEEAQSWEAVDGDVASKQFGLSSEIAGCVHGDGGAMHPYRFVTSLQSKLLERHSGFSIATHTPCTEIYPPSSSSSLYTLITPSGRITTPHIVHATNAWSSHLLTPMREKIIPVRGTMTAQRPGASLSTHTLDGLRSYVFNSGGAGYDYLTQLPTGEHELMFGGGALSNLTSGLEADLGSADDSQYSISTAAHITGSLPLMFGLDNWGKEMVPNLEPEADLGVQWSEGRVKSVWSGILGMSADGYPWVGRLPRKISGRPEPTASSTSASLPLLRHKTRPSTSSYEKLSDRQRTATPGEWIAAGYTGEGMVQAWMSAKALAYMVLDRESDIVGWFPENLRVTEERWKKADVVDLIIRRMT
;
A
#
# COMPACT_ATOMS: atom_id res chain seq x y z
N MET A 1 8.57 -24.08 40.34
CA MET A 1 9.07 -22.76 39.89
C MET A 1 10.50 -22.58 40.40
N GLY A 2 11.45 -22.18 39.56
CA GLY A 2 12.89 -22.15 39.90
C GLY A 2 13.23 -21.22 41.08
N ASN A 3 14.34 -21.53 41.77
CA ASN A 3 14.88 -20.72 42.87
C ASN A 3 15.27 -19.30 42.41
N PHE A 4 15.53 -18.38 43.37
CA PHE A 4 15.87 -16.98 43.09
C PHE A 4 16.99 -16.84 42.05
N VAL A 5 18.06 -17.62 42.18
CA VAL A 5 19.20 -17.64 41.24
C VAL A 5 18.77 -18.00 39.82
N SER A 6 17.86 -18.98 39.66
CA SER A 6 17.34 -19.39 38.36
C SER A 6 16.48 -18.31 37.71
N ARG A 7 15.66 -17.61 38.51
CA ARG A 7 14.87 -16.46 38.03
C ARG A 7 15.76 -15.30 37.60
N THR A 8 16.79 -14.98 38.39
CA THR A 8 17.76 -13.93 38.05
C THR A 8 18.54 -14.27 36.77
N LYS A 9 19.00 -15.52 36.62
CA LYS A 9 19.66 -15.98 35.38
C LYS A 9 18.73 -15.87 34.16
N LEU A 10 17.46 -16.22 34.31
CA LEU A 10 16.47 -16.08 33.24
C LEU A 10 16.26 -14.62 32.84
N VAL A 11 16.14 -13.71 33.81
CA VAL A 11 15.99 -12.26 33.54
C VAL A 11 17.21 -11.70 32.84
N ILE A 12 18.42 -12.00 33.33
CA ILE A 12 19.67 -11.53 32.71
C ILE A 12 19.82 -12.10 31.29
N GLY A 13 19.56 -13.40 31.11
CA GLY A 13 19.60 -14.04 29.80
C GLY A 13 18.59 -13.44 28.81
N GLY A 14 17.35 -13.23 29.26
CA GLY A 14 16.30 -12.59 28.46
C GLY A 14 16.67 -11.15 28.07
N ALA A 15 17.17 -10.35 29.01
CA ALA A 15 17.63 -8.98 28.74
C ALA A 15 18.80 -8.95 27.74
N TYR A 16 19.74 -9.89 27.84
CA TYR A 16 20.85 -10.00 26.90
C TYR A 16 20.38 -10.33 25.48
N ILE A 17 19.45 -11.28 25.32
CA ILE A 17 18.87 -11.65 24.02
C ILE A 17 18.12 -10.46 23.42
N LEU A 18 17.26 -9.81 24.21
CA LEU A 18 16.51 -8.64 23.77
C LEU A 18 17.43 -7.49 23.33
N ASN A 19 18.48 -7.20 24.10
CA ASN A 19 19.46 -6.17 23.74
C ASN A 19 20.19 -6.51 22.43
N LYS A 20 20.55 -7.79 22.20
CA LYS A 20 21.18 -8.21 20.95
C LYS A 20 20.22 -8.03 19.75
N LEU A 21 18.96 -8.41 19.91
CA LEU A 21 17.92 -8.24 18.89
C LEU A 21 17.70 -6.76 18.56
N LEU A 22 17.54 -5.91 19.58
CA LEU A 22 17.35 -4.46 19.40
C LEU A 22 18.55 -3.79 18.73
N ASN A 23 19.78 -4.19 19.06
CA ASN A 23 20.98 -3.65 18.40
C ASN A 23 21.08 -4.07 16.92
N SER A 24 20.78 -5.34 16.62
CA SER A 24 20.74 -5.85 15.24
C SER A 24 19.67 -5.12 14.42
N LEU A 25 18.48 -4.97 14.99
CA LEU A 25 17.38 -4.25 14.38
C LEU A 25 17.72 -2.77 14.17
N SER A 26 18.23 -2.08 15.19
CA SER A 26 18.62 -0.67 15.11
C SER A 26 19.64 -0.43 14.00
N LYS A 27 20.61 -1.35 13.83
CA LYS A 27 21.57 -1.26 12.73
C LYS A 27 20.85 -1.38 11.38
N ARG A 28 19.97 -2.36 11.22
CA ARG A 28 19.26 -2.63 9.96
C ARG A 28 18.34 -1.48 9.54
N ILE A 29 17.55 -0.93 10.46
CA ILE A 29 16.60 0.16 10.14
C ILE A 29 17.27 1.49 9.76
N LYS A 30 18.54 1.67 10.15
CA LYS A 30 19.39 2.82 9.79
C LYS A 30 20.02 2.69 8.42
N GLU A 31 20.15 1.47 7.91
CA GLU A 31 20.73 1.21 6.60
C GLU A 31 19.76 1.64 5.49
N SER A 32 20.32 1.97 4.33
CA SER A 32 19.48 2.25 3.16
C SER A 32 18.84 0.94 2.69
N PRO A 33 17.55 0.94 2.31
CA PRO A 33 16.93 -0.23 1.69
C PRO A 33 17.50 -0.56 0.31
N GLY A 34 18.34 0.31 -0.25
CA GLY A 34 18.91 0.14 -1.58
C GLY A 34 17.86 0.19 -2.69
N LEU A 35 18.21 -0.40 -3.83
CA LEU A 35 17.28 -0.69 -4.91
C LEU A 35 16.60 -2.06 -4.68
N PRO A 36 15.40 -2.30 -5.24
CA PRO A 36 14.80 -3.62 -5.23
C PRO A 36 15.75 -4.68 -5.82
N VAL A 37 15.80 -5.85 -5.20
CA VAL A 37 16.64 -6.95 -5.70
C VAL A 37 16.16 -7.44 -7.06
N PRO A 38 17.07 -7.91 -7.94
CA PRO A 38 16.73 -8.27 -9.33
C PRO A 38 15.89 -9.55 -9.45
N ASN A 39 15.96 -10.45 -8.47
CA ASN A 39 15.32 -11.77 -8.50
C ASN A 39 14.28 -11.92 -7.37
N PRO A 40 13.16 -11.18 -7.39
CA PRO A 40 12.12 -11.35 -6.40
C PRO A 40 11.42 -12.71 -6.54
N THR A 41 10.78 -13.17 -5.46
CA THR A 41 9.83 -14.29 -5.54
C THR A 41 8.69 -13.97 -6.52
N LEU A 42 8.16 -14.97 -7.20
CA LEU A 42 7.11 -14.80 -8.21
C LEU A 42 5.74 -14.65 -7.54
N SER A 43 5.09 -13.50 -7.72
CA SER A 43 3.73 -13.30 -7.21
C SER A 43 2.69 -13.87 -8.17
N PHE A 44 1.66 -14.49 -7.61
CA PHE A 44 0.50 -14.98 -8.36
C PHE A 44 -0.12 -13.89 -9.24
N TRP A 45 -0.22 -12.66 -8.73
CA TRP A 45 -0.86 -11.54 -9.44
C TRP A 45 -0.17 -11.12 -10.73
N THR A 46 1.13 -11.37 -10.86
CA THR A 46 1.92 -10.91 -12.01
C THR A 46 1.90 -11.90 -13.17
N VAL A 47 1.04 -12.92 -13.08
CA VAL A 47 0.90 -13.99 -14.08
C VAL A 47 -0.53 -13.99 -14.65
N PRO A 48 -0.72 -13.86 -15.97
CA PRO A 48 0.29 -13.46 -16.95
C PRO A 48 0.78 -12.02 -16.70
N LYS A 49 1.97 -11.70 -17.23
CA LYS A 49 2.47 -10.32 -17.23
C LYS A 49 1.58 -9.44 -18.10
N SER A 50 1.38 -8.20 -17.64
CA SER A 50 0.70 -7.17 -18.44
C SER A 50 1.52 -6.81 -19.69
N LYS A 51 0.86 -6.43 -20.78
CA LYS A 51 1.50 -5.99 -22.04
C LYS A 51 2.40 -4.77 -21.87
N ILE A 52 2.23 -4.02 -20.79
CA ILE A 52 3.05 -2.84 -20.46
C ILE A 52 4.18 -3.15 -19.46
N SER A 53 4.35 -4.41 -19.02
CA SER A 53 5.26 -4.76 -17.91
C SER A 53 6.70 -4.32 -18.14
N SER A 54 7.17 -4.38 -19.40
CA SER A 54 8.58 -4.19 -19.76
C SER A 54 8.72 -3.40 -21.07
N ASN A 55 7.95 -2.31 -21.22
CA ASN A 55 8.05 -1.42 -22.37
C ASN A 55 9.08 -0.33 -22.11
N GLY A 56 10.37 -0.69 -22.20
CA GLY A 56 11.49 0.24 -22.05
C GLY A 56 11.44 1.33 -23.13
N LYS A 57 10.86 2.49 -22.80
CA LYS A 57 11.00 3.70 -23.61
C LYS A 57 12.25 4.46 -23.18
N ALA A 58 12.90 5.13 -24.13
CA ALA A 58 13.95 6.09 -23.82
C ALA A 58 13.37 7.19 -22.90
N ILE A 59 14.16 7.58 -21.90
CA ILE A 59 13.76 8.64 -20.96
C ILE A 59 13.89 9.98 -21.70
N PRO A 60 12.89 10.86 -21.67
CA PRO A 60 13.02 12.21 -22.22
C PRO A 60 13.99 13.05 -21.38
N GLU A 61 14.57 14.09 -21.98
CA GLU A 61 15.49 15.00 -21.28
C GLU A 61 14.82 15.80 -20.15
N THR A 62 13.53 16.12 -20.33
CA THR A 62 12.74 16.95 -19.42
C THR A 62 11.31 16.42 -19.25
N ALA A 63 10.72 16.68 -18.08
CA ALA A 63 9.31 16.47 -17.79
C ALA A 63 8.79 17.57 -16.86
N ASP A 64 7.46 17.75 -16.80
CA ASP A 64 6.84 18.65 -15.82
C ASP A 64 6.90 18.01 -14.42
N ILE A 65 6.69 16.68 -14.36
CA ILE A 65 6.71 15.90 -13.12
C ILE A 65 7.37 14.55 -13.40
N VAL A 66 8.32 14.16 -12.54
CA VAL A 66 8.88 12.80 -12.52
C VAL A 66 8.36 12.06 -11.30
N VAL A 67 7.75 10.91 -11.52
CA VAL A 67 7.23 10.03 -10.47
C VAL A 67 8.17 8.83 -10.35
N ILE A 68 8.60 8.51 -9.14
CA ILE A 68 9.47 7.36 -8.87
C ILE A 68 8.63 6.25 -8.26
N GLY A 69 8.43 5.17 -9.02
CA GLY A 69 7.60 4.01 -8.65
C GLY A 69 6.28 3.93 -9.42
N SER A 70 6.03 2.77 -10.04
CA SER A 70 4.84 2.49 -10.86
C SER A 70 3.72 1.75 -10.12
N GLY A 71 3.77 1.69 -8.79
CA GLY A 71 2.71 1.07 -7.98
C GLY A 71 1.41 1.88 -7.96
N ILE A 72 0.50 1.51 -7.06
CA ILE A 72 -0.81 2.18 -6.91
C ILE A 72 -0.69 3.70 -6.68
N THR A 73 0.33 4.14 -5.93
CA THR A 73 0.58 5.56 -5.63
C THR A 73 0.95 6.34 -6.89
N GLY A 74 1.94 5.87 -7.65
CA GLY A 74 2.38 6.55 -8.87
C GLY A 74 1.29 6.58 -9.94
N THR A 75 0.49 5.51 -10.00
CA THR A 75 -0.68 5.40 -10.88
C THR A 75 -1.77 6.38 -10.50
N SER A 76 -2.19 6.39 -9.23
CA SER A 76 -3.22 7.30 -8.73
C SER A 76 -2.81 8.76 -8.92
N PHE A 77 -1.55 9.10 -8.59
CA PHE A 77 -1.03 10.44 -8.82
C PHE A 77 -1.15 10.84 -10.29
N SER A 78 -0.61 10.03 -11.20
CA SER A 78 -0.58 10.33 -12.63
C SER A 78 -1.99 10.41 -13.23
N TYR A 79 -2.86 9.47 -12.86
CA TYR A 79 -4.26 9.43 -13.28
C TYR A 79 -5.02 10.69 -12.87
N ASN A 80 -4.92 11.07 -11.59
CA ASN A 80 -5.61 12.26 -11.09
C ASN A 80 -5.00 13.56 -11.63
N ALA A 81 -3.66 13.65 -11.73
CA ALA A 81 -2.99 14.81 -12.28
C ALA A 81 -3.37 15.05 -13.75
N LEU A 82 -3.35 14.00 -14.58
CA LEU A 82 -3.73 14.09 -16.00
C LEU A 82 -5.25 14.29 -16.21
N LYS A 83 -6.08 13.85 -15.27
CA LYS A 83 -7.52 14.18 -15.26
C LYS A 83 -7.76 15.66 -14.98
N LEU A 84 -6.95 16.27 -14.12
CA LEU A 84 -7.04 17.70 -13.78
C LEU A 84 -6.39 18.58 -14.86
N ASP A 85 -5.30 18.13 -15.46
CA ASP A 85 -4.61 18.78 -16.58
C ASP A 85 -3.97 17.74 -17.52
N GLY A 86 -4.68 17.44 -18.62
CA GLY A 86 -4.24 16.45 -19.60
C GLY A 86 -3.03 16.86 -20.45
N SER A 87 -2.55 18.10 -20.32
CA SER A 87 -1.38 18.60 -21.06
C SER A 87 -0.06 18.41 -20.31
N LEU A 88 -0.07 17.81 -19.12
CA LEU A 88 1.14 17.57 -18.32
C LEU A 88 2.05 16.52 -18.97
N LYS A 89 3.36 16.75 -18.88
CA LYS A 89 4.39 15.76 -19.20
C LYS A 89 4.81 15.04 -17.92
N ILE A 90 4.37 13.79 -17.78
CA ILE A 90 4.65 12.95 -16.61
C ILE A 90 5.45 11.72 -17.03
N VAL A 91 6.56 11.48 -16.34
CA VAL A 91 7.41 10.30 -16.54
C VAL A 91 7.45 9.48 -15.26
N ILE A 92 7.05 8.21 -15.33
CA ILE A 92 7.25 7.24 -14.25
C ILE A 92 8.59 6.53 -14.47
N LEU A 93 9.47 6.57 -13.46
CA LEU A 93 10.68 5.75 -13.39
C LEU A 93 10.41 4.52 -12.51
N GLU A 94 10.58 3.33 -13.06
CA GLU A 94 10.36 2.06 -12.37
C GLU A 94 11.62 1.19 -12.42
N ALA A 95 12.04 0.68 -11.26
CA ALA A 95 13.27 -0.09 -11.11
C ALA A 95 13.18 -1.50 -11.72
N ARG A 96 11.98 -2.09 -11.76
CA ARG A 96 11.72 -3.44 -12.27
C ARG A 96 10.64 -3.41 -13.37
N ASP A 97 9.83 -4.47 -13.44
CA ASP A 97 8.60 -4.47 -14.23
C ASP A 97 7.55 -3.56 -13.58
N VAL A 98 6.64 -3.02 -14.40
CA VAL A 98 5.48 -2.22 -13.94
C VAL A 98 4.76 -2.92 -12.79
N CYS A 99 4.46 -2.18 -11.72
CA CYS A 99 3.67 -2.63 -10.59
C CYS A 99 4.19 -3.92 -9.91
N SER A 100 5.49 -4.23 -10.05
CA SER A 100 6.12 -5.43 -9.48
C SER A 100 6.50 -5.30 -7.99
N GLY A 101 6.25 -4.15 -7.36
CA GLY A 101 6.46 -3.91 -5.93
C GLY A 101 5.26 -4.35 -5.07
N ALA A 102 5.11 -3.75 -3.89
CA ALA A 102 4.09 -4.11 -2.89
C ALA A 102 2.65 -4.23 -3.43
N THR A 103 2.26 -3.36 -4.37
CA THR A 103 0.92 -3.39 -4.98
C THR A 103 0.64 -4.69 -5.74
N GLY A 104 1.62 -5.23 -6.47
CA GLY A 104 1.48 -6.49 -7.19
C GLY A 104 1.75 -7.72 -6.33
N ARG A 105 1.84 -7.58 -5.00
CA ARG A 105 2.32 -8.63 -4.09
C ARG A 105 1.51 -8.76 -2.80
N ASN A 106 0.41 -8.03 -2.63
CA ASN A 106 -0.46 -8.07 -1.44
C ASN A 106 -1.61 -9.09 -1.60
N GLY A 107 -2.66 -9.04 -0.76
CA GLY A 107 -3.82 -9.95 -0.86
C GLY A 107 -5.05 -9.41 -1.58
N GLY A 108 -5.00 -8.24 -2.23
CA GLY A 108 -6.15 -7.64 -2.92
C GLY A 108 -7.24 -7.10 -2.00
N HIS A 109 -6.98 -7.08 -0.70
CA HIS A 109 -7.90 -6.71 0.39
C HIS A 109 -8.07 -5.18 0.48
N VAL A 110 -9.29 -4.67 0.44
CA VAL A 110 -9.61 -3.24 0.49
C VAL A 110 -10.51 -2.94 1.69
N ASN A 111 -10.12 -3.42 2.87
CA ASN A 111 -10.90 -3.24 4.10
C ASN A 111 -10.08 -2.44 5.10
N PRO A 112 -10.56 -1.24 5.48
CA PRO A 112 -9.80 -0.39 6.36
C PRO A 112 -9.95 -0.74 7.84
N PRO A 113 -8.96 -0.38 8.68
CA PRO A 113 -9.20 -0.21 10.10
C PRO A 113 -10.26 0.88 10.32
N LEU A 114 -11.29 0.54 11.07
CA LEU A 114 -12.43 1.40 11.37
C LEU A 114 -12.63 1.50 12.88
N TYR A 115 -13.53 0.69 13.44
CA TYR A 115 -13.79 0.66 14.87
C TYR A 115 -12.55 0.21 15.68
N GLN A 116 -11.69 -0.62 15.08
CA GLN A 116 -10.52 -1.19 15.75
C GLN A 116 -9.57 -0.12 16.31
N ASP A 117 -9.35 0.98 15.58
CA ASP A 117 -8.44 2.07 16.01
C ASP A 117 -9.15 3.41 16.22
N TYR A 118 -10.48 3.47 16.09
CA TYR A 118 -11.25 4.70 16.22
C TYR A 118 -11.06 5.39 17.57
N LYS A 119 -11.09 4.62 18.68
CA LYS A 119 -10.85 5.14 20.03
C LYS A 119 -9.48 5.84 20.12
N TYR A 120 -8.45 5.18 19.63
CA TYR A 120 -7.09 5.70 19.62
C TYR A 120 -6.97 6.98 18.77
N LEU A 121 -7.56 6.99 17.58
CA LEU A 121 -7.62 8.18 16.72
C LEU A 121 -8.28 9.36 17.44
N LYS A 122 -9.41 9.11 18.13
CA LYS A 122 -10.16 10.13 18.87
C LYS A 122 -9.36 10.69 20.04
N GLU A 123 -8.70 9.83 20.81
CA GLU A 123 -7.89 10.24 21.96
C GLU A 123 -6.62 11.02 21.57
N THR A 124 -6.00 10.67 20.44
CA THR A 124 -4.71 11.25 20.03
C THR A 124 -4.84 12.47 19.10
N HIS A 125 -5.87 12.52 18.26
CA HIS A 125 -6.04 13.57 17.26
C HIS A 125 -7.34 14.37 17.40
N GLY A 126 -8.21 13.98 18.33
CA GLY A 126 -9.53 14.59 18.49
C GLY A 126 -10.56 13.99 17.53
N ILE A 127 -11.84 14.19 17.86
CA ILE A 127 -12.97 13.55 17.18
C ILE A 127 -13.07 13.93 15.70
N ASP A 128 -12.80 15.18 15.33
CA ASP A 128 -12.95 15.64 13.94
C ASP A 128 -11.92 14.98 13.01
N VAL A 129 -10.67 14.86 13.45
CA VAL A 129 -9.61 14.19 12.70
C VAL A 129 -9.86 12.68 12.65
N ALA A 130 -10.37 12.08 13.73
CA ALA A 130 -10.75 10.68 13.75
C ALA A 130 -11.83 10.39 12.70
N LYS A 131 -12.93 11.15 12.72
CA LYS A 131 -14.02 11.03 11.73
C LYS A 131 -13.54 11.24 10.30
N LYS A 132 -12.70 12.26 10.07
CA LYS A 132 -12.13 12.53 8.75
C LYS A 132 -11.23 11.38 8.27
N THR A 133 -10.44 10.79 9.17
CA THR A 133 -9.58 9.63 8.87
C THR A 133 -10.41 8.40 8.48
N ILE A 134 -11.48 8.11 9.22
CA ILE A 134 -12.40 7.01 8.91
C ILE A 134 -13.05 7.19 7.53
N ARG A 135 -13.58 8.39 7.25
CA ARG A 135 -14.17 8.71 5.94
C ARG A 135 -13.16 8.62 4.80
N PHE A 136 -11.93 9.09 5.03
CA PHE A 136 -10.85 8.99 4.05
C PHE A 136 -10.53 7.54 3.69
N ARG A 137 -10.48 6.66 4.70
CA ARG A 137 -10.28 5.22 4.50
C ARG A 137 -11.43 4.58 3.72
N LEU A 138 -12.68 4.80 4.16
CA LEU A 138 -13.90 4.30 3.49
C LEU A 138 -14.05 4.78 2.03
N ALA A 139 -13.57 6.00 1.73
CA ALA A 139 -13.65 6.56 0.38
C ALA A 139 -12.90 5.72 -0.68
N HIS A 140 -11.91 4.92 -0.29
CA HIS A 140 -11.14 4.10 -1.22
C HIS A 140 -12.01 3.08 -1.95
N ILE A 141 -12.90 2.38 -1.23
CA ILE A 141 -13.78 1.35 -1.82
C ILE A 141 -14.63 1.98 -2.93
N LYS A 142 -15.33 3.07 -2.59
CA LYS A 142 -16.19 3.82 -3.53
C LYS A 142 -15.40 4.37 -4.72
N GLU A 143 -14.22 4.92 -4.48
CA GLU A 143 -13.37 5.49 -5.53
C GLU A 143 -12.89 4.40 -6.51
N PHE A 144 -12.45 3.23 -6.01
CA PHE A 144 -12.02 2.15 -6.87
C PHE A 144 -13.15 1.59 -7.73
N LEU A 145 -14.33 1.38 -7.16
CA LEU A 145 -15.52 0.93 -7.90
C LEU A 145 -15.91 1.95 -8.98
N THR A 146 -15.91 3.24 -8.63
CA THR A 146 -16.21 4.32 -9.57
C THR A 146 -15.23 4.34 -10.72
N ILE A 147 -13.92 4.23 -10.44
CA ILE A 147 -12.89 4.23 -11.48
C ILE A 147 -12.96 2.97 -12.32
N ALA A 148 -13.15 1.81 -11.70
CA ALA A 148 -13.27 0.54 -12.42
C ALA A 148 -14.45 0.57 -13.40
N GLY A 149 -15.59 1.14 -13.00
CA GLY A 149 -16.74 1.33 -13.86
C GLY A 149 -16.50 2.35 -14.98
N LEU A 150 -16.02 3.55 -14.65
CA LEU A 150 -15.75 4.62 -15.62
C LEU A 150 -14.71 4.22 -16.67
N GLU A 151 -13.72 3.42 -16.25
CA GLU A 151 -12.66 2.96 -17.11
C GLU A 151 -12.98 1.62 -17.79
N GLU A 152 -14.16 1.03 -17.53
CA GLU A 152 -14.60 -0.24 -18.11
C GLU A 152 -13.61 -1.38 -17.82
N ILE A 153 -13.08 -1.44 -16.60
CA ILE A 153 -12.12 -2.45 -16.14
C ILE A 153 -12.65 -3.29 -14.99
N THR A 154 -13.92 -3.16 -14.58
CA THR A 154 -14.51 -3.89 -13.45
C THR A 154 -14.28 -5.39 -13.54
N GLU A 155 -14.63 -6.03 -14.66
CA GLU A 155 -14.45 -7.48 -14.84
C GLU A 155 -12.96 -7.88 -14.79
N HIS A 156 -12.10 -7.16 -15.51
CA HIS A 156 -10.69 -7.49 -15.60
C HIS A 156 -9.93 -7.27 -14.28
N SER A 157 -10.22 -6.15 -13.61
CA SER A 157 -9.63 -5.80 -12.31
C SER A 157 -10.28 -6.53 -11.14
N GLN A 158 -11.44 -7.16 -11.35
CA GLN A 158 -12.22 -7.85 -10.31
C GLN A 158 -12.53 -6.96 -9.10
N CYS A 159 -12.57 -5.64 -9.32
CA CYS A 159 -12.89 -4.66 -8.28
C CYS A 159 -14.37 -4.80 -7.92
N ARG A 160 -14.66 -5.06 -6.66
CA ARG A 160 -16.01 -5.39 -6.19
C ARG A 160 -16.19 -5.09 -4.70
N GLU A 161 -17.44 -4.91 -4.32
CA GLU A 161 -17.86 -4.92 -2.92
C GLU A 161 -17.88 -6.35 -2.39
N VAL A 162 -17.56 -6.50 -1.11
CA VAL A 162 -17.57 -7.77 -0.40
C VAL A 162 -18.12 -7.56 1.01
N ASP A 163 -18.64 -8.63 1.61
CA ASP A 163 -18.90 -8.70 3.04
C ASP A 163 -17.55 -8.98 3.74
N ASN A 164 -17.08 -8.02 4.55
CA ASN A 164 -15.86 -8.16 5.35
C ASN A 164 -16.21 -8.79 6.69
N LEU A 165 -15.52 -9.87 7.05
CA LEU A 165 -15.69 -10.58 8.30
C LEU A 165 -14.41 -10.46 9.14
N ASP A 166 -14.49 -9.72 10.24
CA ASP A 166 -13.47 -9.70 11.28
C ASP A 166 -13.80 -10.81 12.29
N VAL A 167 -13.06 -11.91 12.23
CA VAL A 167 -13.30 -13.14 12.98
C VAL A 167 -12.39 -13.17 14.22
N TYR A 168 -12.98 -13.46 15.38
CA TYR A 168 -12.29 -13.46 16.67
C TYR A 168 -12.32 -14.85 17.30
N PHE A 169 -11.16 -15.35 17.73
CA PHE A 169 -11.02 -16.68 18.36
C PHE A 169 -10.99 -16.65 19.89
N THR A 170 -10.99 -15.46 20.50
CA THR A 170 -10.97 -15.32 21.97
C THR A 170 -12.10 -14.43 22.45
N GLU A 171 -12.72 -14.83 23.57
CA GLU A 171 -13.84 -14.13 24.17
C GLU A 171 -13.45 -12.73 24.66
N ASP A 172 -12.24 -12.59 25.23
CA ASP A 172 -11.73 -11.32 25.74
C ASP A 172 -11.58 -10.31 24.59
N GLU A 173 -10.92 -10.70 23.49
CA GLU A 173 -10.75 -9.83 22.32
C GLU A 173 -12.10 -9.49 21.68
N TYR A 174 -13.01 -10.47 21.55
CA TYR A 174 -14.35 -10.25 21.00
C TYR A 174 -15.20 -9.30 21.87
N ALA A 175 -15.06 -9.34 23.19
CA ALA A 175 -15.71 -8.40 24.10
C ALA A 175 -15.17 -6.98 23.92
N GLU A 176 -13.85 -6.81 23.86
CA GLU A 176 -13.21 -5.50 23.67
C GLU A 176 -13.60 -4.84 22.34
N VAL A 177 -13.66 -5.61 21.26
CA VAL A 177 -14.02 -5.07 19.94
C VAL A 177 -15.50 -4.73 19.81
N LYS A 178 -16.39 -5.39 20.57
CA LYS A 178 -17.80 -4.96 20.68
C LYS A 178 -17.91 -3.57 21.31
N ASP A 179 -17.15 -3.29 22.37
CA ASP A 179 -17.12 -1.95 22.98
C ASP A 179 -16.56 -0.90 22.00
N ALA A 180 -15.52 -1.26 21.24
CA ALA A 180 -14.96 -0.39 20.21
C ALA A 180 -15.96 -0.12 19.06
N LEU A 181 -16.69 -1.14 18.63
CA LEU A 181 -17.75 -1.04 17.62
C LEU A 181 -18.87 -0.11 18.09
N GLU A 182 -19.36 -0.24 19.32
CA GLU A 182 -20.42 0.61 19.86
C GLU A 182 -19.98 2.07 20.03
N LEU A 183 -18.73 2.30 20.42
CA LEU A 183 -18.16 3.66 20.45
C LEU A 183 -18.16 4.31 19.05
N TRP A 184 -17.74 3.55 18.03
CA TRP A 184 -17.74 4.05 16.65
C TRP A 184 -19.17 4.30 16.15
N LYS A 185 -20.10 3.37 16.37
CA LYS A 185 -21.53 3.52 16.04
C LYS A 185 -22.15 4.75 16.66
N THR A 186 -21.82 5.03 17.93
CA THR A 186 -22.33 6.21 18.64
C THR A 186 -21.87 7.51 17.98
N ASP A 187 -20.60 7.60 17.61
CA ASP A 187 -20.05 8.82 17.03
C ASP A 187 -20.29 8.97 15.52
N MET A 188 -20.44 7.86 14.79
CA MET A 188 -20.51 7.78 13.31
C MET A 188 -21.60 6.79 12.83
N PRO A 189 -22.88 7.02 13.18
CA PRO A 189 -23.96 6.04 12.93
C PRO A 189 -24.23 5.81 11.43
N GLU A 190 -24.04 6.81 10.57
CA GLU A 190 -24.23 6.67 9.12
C GLU A 190 -23.15 5.77 8.50
N GLU A 191 -21.90 5.93 8.92
CA GLU A 191 -20.78 5.13 8.40
C GLU A 191 -20.77 3.71 8.97
N ALA A 192 -21.30 3.52 10.18
CA ALA A 192 -21.34 2.23 10.86
C ALA A 192 -22.64 1.43 10.62
N GLN A 193 -23.56 1.93 9.79
CA GLN A 193 -24.91 1.38 9.63
C GLN A 193 -24.94 -0.09 9.16
N SER A 194 -23.94 -0.52 8.38
CA SER A 194 -23.83 -1.88 7.83
C SER A 194 -23.02 -2.82 8.72
N TRP A 195 -22.56 -2.35 9.89
CA TRP A 195 -21.65 -3.11 10.74
C TRP A 195 -22.36 -3.75 11.94
N GLU A 196 -22.21 -5.06 12.08
CA GLU A 196 -22.88 -5.85 13.11
C GLU A 196 -21.92 -6.83 13.78
N ALA A 197 -22.14 -7.10 15.07
CA ALA A 197 -21.45 -8.13 15.82
C ALA A 197 -22.37 -9.35 15.97
N VAL A 198 -21.83 -10.53 15.68
CA VAL A 198 -22.53 -11.81 15.67
C VAL A 198 -21.75 -12.81 16.50
N ASP A 199 -22.42 -13.40 17.51
CA ASP A 199 -21.79 -14.35 18.43
C ASP A 199 -21.42 -15.68 17.74
N GLY A 200 -20.39 -16.34 18.27
CA GLY A 200 -19.68 -17.44 17.61
C GLY A 200 -20.54 -18.59 17.10
N ASP A 201 -21.49 -19.09 17.89
CA ASP A 201 -22.39 -20.19 17.49
C ASP A 201 -23.24 -19.86 16.26
N VAL A 202 -23.64 -18.59 16.13
CA VAL A 202 -24.45 -18.08 15.01
C VAL A 202 -23.53 -17.79 13.83
N ALA A 203 -22.43 -17.06 14.06
CA ALA A 203 -21.45 -16.68 13.04
C ALA A 203 -20.82 -17.91 12.37
N SER A 204 -20.45 -18.94 13.14
CA SER A 204 -19.87 -20.19 12.62
C SER A 204 -20.79 -20.85 11.60
N LYS A 205 -22.09 -20.99 11.93
CA LYS A 205 -23.09 -21.58 11.03
C LYS A 205 -23.43 -20.69 9.84
N GLN A 206 -23.58 -19.39 10.08
CA GLN A 206 -23.97 -18.41 9.06
C GLN A 206 -22.89 -18.22 7.99
N PHE A 207 -21.62 -18.20 8.40
CA PHE A 207 -20.49 -17.86 7.54
C PHE A 207 -19.64 -19.07 7.14
N GLY A 208 -19.89 -20.26 7.71
CA GLY A 208 -19.10 -21.46 7.45
C GLY A 208 -17.70 -21.38 8.05
N LEU A 209 -17.59 -20.81 9.25
CA LEU A 209 -16.34 -20.64 9.99
C LEU A 209 -16.18 -21.74 11.05
N SER A 210 -14.99 -21.83 11.64
CA SER A 210 -14.71 -22.76 12.73
C SER A 210 -15.69 -22.61 13.90
N SER A 211 -16.02 -23.71 14.57
CA SER A 211 -16.80 -23.70 15.82
C SER A 211 -16.02 -23.12 17.00
N GLU A 212 -14.72 -22.91 16.85
CA GLU A 212 -13.82 -22.35 17.90
C GLU A 212 -13.81 -20.82 17.93
N ILE A 213 -14.59 -20.14 17.09
CA ILE A 213 -14.64 -18.67 17.08
C ILE A 213 -15.51 -18.17 18.25
N ALA A 214 -15.07 -17.10 18.90
CA ALA A 214 -15.86 -16.40 19.92
C ALA A 214 -16.96 -15.53 19.27
N GLY A 215 -16.67 -14.97 18.10
CA GLY A 215 -17.61 -14.15 17.36
C GLY A 215 -17.02 -13.54 16.09
N CYS A 216 -17.86 -12.81 15.38
CA CYS A 216 -17.52 -12.11 14.16
C CYS A 216 -18.12 -10.70 14.19
N VAL A 217 -17.35 -9.71 13.76
CA VAL A 217 -17.88 -8.41 13.38
C VAL A 217 -17.86 -8.34 11.86
N HIS A 218 -18.96 -7.97 11.21
CA HIS A 218 -19.01 -7.93 9.75
C HIS A 218 -19.68 -6.67 9.23
N GLY A 219 -19.36 -6.30 7.98
CA GLY A 219 -19.88 -5.12 7.30
C GLY A 219 -19.25 -4.89 5.94
N ASP A 220 -19.50 -3.72 5.34
CA ASP A 220 -19.07 -3.44 3.97
C ASP A 220 -17.53 -3.41 3.81
N GLY A 221 -17.04 -4.11 2.80
CA GLY A 221 -15.65 -4.16 2.39
C GLY A 221 -15.45 -4.11 0.88
N GLY A 222 -14.19 -4.20 0.45
CA GLY A 222 -13.83 -4.30 -0.96
C GLY A 222 -12.72 -5.32 -1.22
N ALA A 223 -12.70 -5.85 -2.44
CA ALA A 223 -11.61 -6.68 -2.93
C ALA A 223 -11.33 -6.39 -4.41
N MET A 224 -10.10 -6.63 -4.85
CA MET A 224 -9.72 -6.48 -6.25
C MET A 224 -8.49 -7.31 -6.61
N HIS A 225 -8.23 -7.46 -7.91
CA HIS A 225 -6.95 -7.87 -8.46
C HIS A 225 -6.05 -6.64 -8.66
N PRO A 226 -5.15 -6.30 -7.73
CA PRO A 226 -4.49 -4.99 -7.69
C PRO A 226 -3.56 -4.74 -8.88
N TYR A 227 -2.84 -5.77 -9.34
CA TYR A 227 -1.96 -5.68 -10.50
C TYR A 227 -2.72 -5.35 -11.80
N ARG A 228 -3.86 -6.01 -12.04
CA ARG A 228 -4.71 -5.76 -13.22
C ARG A 228 -5.37 -4.39 -13.16
N PHE A 229 -5.85 -3.97 -11.98
CA PHE A 229 -6.39 -2.62 -11.80
C PHE A 229 -5.36 -1.55 -12.21
N VAL A 230 -4.17 -1.60 -11.61
CA VAL A 230 -3.11 -0.62 -11.86
C VAL A 230 -2.61 -0.64 -13.30
N THR A 231 -2.30 -1.83 -13.84
CA THR A 231 -1.74 -1.93 -15.19
C THR A 231 -2.75 -1.56 -16.28
N SER A 232 -4.05 -1.80 -16.05
CA SER A 232 -5.11 -1.36 -16.98
C SER A 232 -5.19 0.16 -17.04
N LEU A 233 -5.16 0.83 -15.88
CA LEU A 233 -5.19 2.30 -15.84
C LEU A 233 -3.94 2.91 -16.49
N GLN A 234 -2.76 2.37 -16.20
CA GLN A 234 -1.54 2.83 -16.85
C GLN A 234 -1.56 2.62 -18.37
N SER A 235 -2.12 1.51 -18.85
CA SER A 235 -2.29 1.26 -20.29
C SER A 235 -3.18 2.34 -20.92
N LYS A 236 -4.32 2.65 -20.28
CA LYS A 236 -5.22 3.72 -20.75
C LYS A 236 -4.57 5.11 -20.71
N LEU A 237 -3.74 5.40 -19.70
CA LEU A 237 -2.98 6.65 -19.66
C LEU A 237 -1.96 6.76 -20.80
N LEU A 238 -1.25 5.66 -21.11
CA LEU A 238 -0.30 5.60 -22.23
C LEU A 238 -1.00 5.78 -23.59
N GLU A 239 -2.23 5.31 -23.73
CA GLU A 239 -3.04 5.48 -24.94
C GLU A 239 -3.58 6.91 -25.09
N ARG A 240 -4.04 7.52 -23.99
CA ARG A 240 -4.73 8.82 -24.01
C ARG A 240 -3.79 10.03 -23.99
N HIS A 241 -2.62 9.91 -23.38
CA HIS A 241 -1.74 11.05 -23.11
C HIS A 241 -0.36 10.85 -23.73
N SER A 242 -0.08 11.57 -24.81
CA SER A 242 1.25 11.57 -25.44
C SER A 242 2.36 12.12 -24.53
N GLY A 243 2.00 12.91 -23.52
CA GLY A 243 2.91 13.43 -22.49
C GLY A 243 3.19 12.45 -21.34
N PHE A 244 2.51 11.30 -21.30
CA PHE A 244 2.70 10.28 -20.27
C PHE A 244 3.60 9.15 -20.76
N SER A 245 4.58 8.77 -19.95
CA SER A 245 5.46 7.63 -20.26
C SER A 245 5.92 6.92 -19.00
N ILE A 246 6.26 5.63 -19.17
CA ILE A 246 6.76 4.77 -18.11
C ILE A 246 8.08 4.18 -18.61
N ALA A 247 9.15 4.38 -17.85
CA ALA A 247 10.45 3.79 -18.09
C ALA A 247 10.68 2.68 -17.05
N THR A 248 10.52 1.43 -17.48
CA THR A 248 10.79 0.23 -16.69
C THR A 248 12.27 -0.12 -16.71
N HIS A 249 12.72 -0.95 -15.75
CA HIS A 249 14.14 -1.28 -15.55
C HIS A 249 15.06 -0.05 -15.51
N THR A 250 14.52 1.06 -15.02
CA THR A 250 15.15 2.39 -15.00
C THR A 250 15.12 2.91 -13.56
N PRO A 251 15.89 2.30 -12.65
CA PRO A 251 15.95 2.76 -11.27
C PRO A 251 16.53 4.18 -11.22
N CYS A 252 15.85 5.07 -10.51
CA CYS A 252 16.46 6.33 -10.09
C CYS A 252 17.49 6.05 -9.00
N THR A 253 18.76 6.27 -9.29
CA THR A 253 19.86 6.00 -8.36
C THR A 253 20.23 7.22 -7.53
N GLU A 254 20.12 8.42 -8.10
CA GLU A 254 20.53 9.68 -7.45
C GLU A 254 19.66 10.85 -7.89
N ILE A 255 19.54 11.86 -7.02
CA ILE A 255 18.83 13.12 -7.28
C ILE A 255 19.76 14.27 -6.92
N TYR A 256 20.07 15.10 -7.92
CA TYR A 256 20.84 16.33 -7.75
C TYR A 256 19.91 17.55 -7.66
N PRO A 257 20.17 18.48 -6.72
CA PRO A 257 19.46 19.75 -6.67
C PRO A 257 19.78 20.64 -7.88
N PRO A 258 19.02 21.75 -8.04
CA PRO A 258 19.41 22.84 -8.91
C PRO A 258 20.85 23.30 -8.65
N SER A 259 21.55 23.61 -9.73
CA SER A 259 22.94 24.06 -9.74
C SER A 259 23.14 25.11 -10.84
N SER A 260 24.38 25.60 -11.01
CA SER A 260 24.69 26.52 -12.12
C SER A 260 24.52 25.88 -13.50
N SER A 261 24.60 24.55 -13.62
CA SER A 261 24.47 23.82 -14.88
C SER A 261 23.04 23.35 -15.19
N SER A 262 22.16 23.32 -14.19
CA SER A 262 20.74 22.97 -14.37
C SER A 262 19.91 23.68 -13.31
N SER A 263 18.93 24.48 -13.74
CA SER A 263 18.05 25.21 -12.82
C SER A 263 16.95 24.34 -12.19
N LEU A 264 16.86 23.07 -12.61
CA LEU A 264 15.87 22.09 -12.16
C LEU A 264 16.53 20.95 -11.38
N TYR A 265 15.72 20.09 -10.77
CA TYR A 265 16.25 18.81 -10.26
C TYR A 265 16.76 17.96 -11.42
N THR A 266 17.80 17.16 -11.17
CA THR A 266 18.31 16.19 -12.12
C THR A 266 18.30 14.79 -11.49
N LEU A 267 17.52 13.87 -12.06
CA LEU A 267 17.48 12.48 -11.64
C LEU A 267 18.40 11.65 -12.53
N ILE A 268 19.22 10.80 -11.91
CA ILE A 268 20.17 9.92 -12.59
C ILE A 268 19.65 8.49 -12.60
N THR A 269 19.80 7.84 -13.75
CA THR A 269 19.43 6.45 -13.99
C THR A 269 20.51 5.77 -14.83
N PRO A 270 20.58 4.43 -14.86
CA PRO A 270 21.49 3.71 -15.77
C PRO A 270 21.25 4.02 -17.26
N SER A 271 20.03 4.39 -17.62
CA SER A 271 19.60 4.65 -19.00
C SER A 271 19.72 6.13 -19.41
N GLY A 272 20.23 7.00 -18.53
CA GLY A 272 20.37 8.43 -18.78
C GLY A 272 19.92 9.31 -17.61
N ARG A 273 19.76 10.61 -17.88
CA ARG A 273 19.30 11.60 -16.90
C ARG A 273 18.03 12.29 -17.37
N ILE A 274 17.21 12.73 -16.43
CA ILE A 274 16.02 13.54 -16.69
C ILE A 274 15.97 14.73 -15.73
N THR A 275 15.52 15.87 -16.23
CA THR A 275 15.34 17.08 -15.41
C THR A 275 13.86 17.45 -15.23
N THR A 276 13.52 17.99 -14.07
CA THR A 276 12.13 18.29 -13.70
C THR A 276 12.02 19.34 -12.58
N PRO A 277 10.99 20.18 -12.57
CA PRO A 277 10.68 21.03 -11.42
C PRO A 277 10.06 20.24 -10.25
N HIS A 278 9.42 19.10 -10.51
CA HIS A 278 8.73 18.32 -9.49
C HIS A 278 9.14 16.84 -9.48
N ILE A 279 9.34 16.31 -8.27
CA ILE A 279 9.59 14.88 -8.04
C ILE A 279 8.52 14.33 -7.10
N VAL A 280 7.89 13.22 -7.47
CA VAL A 280 6.97 12.47 -6.61
C VAL A 280 7.61 11.15 -6.20
N HIS A 281 7.90 11.02 -4.91
CA HIS A 281 8.38 9.78 -4.30
C HIS A 281 7.19 8.86 -4.01
N ALA A 282 6.98 7.88 -4.90
CA ALA A 282 5.93 6.87 -4.83
C ALA A 282 6.51 5.45 -4.59
N THR A 283 7.66 5.40 -3.93
CA THR A 283 8.45 4.18 -3.72
C THR A 283 8.19 3.47 -2.39
N ASN A 284 7.19 3.89 -1.61
CA ASN A 284 6.79 3.25 -0.34
C ASN A 284 7.98 2.85 0.57
N ALA A 285 8.26 1.55 0.73
CA ALA A 285 9.34 1.03 1.58
C ALA A 285 10.74 1.50 1.17
N TRP A 286 10.94 1.79 -0.11
CA TRP A 286 12.23 2.19 -0.68
C TRP A 286 12.46 3.70 -0.62
N SER A 287 11.51 4.50 -0.10
CA SER A 287 11.61 5.97 -0.09
C SER A 287 12.85 6.48 0.64
N SER A 288 13.29 5.82 1.71
CA SER A 288 14.48 6.21 2.48
C SER A 288 15.82 5.95 1.75
N HIS A 289 15.81 5.30 0.58
CA HIS A 289 16.97 5.23 -0.31
C HIS A 289 17.33 6.61 -0.88
N LEU A 290 16.35 7.30 -1.48
CA LEU A 290 16.53 8.62 -2.08
C LEU A 290 16.27 9.78 -1.10
N LEU A 291 15.60 9.50 0.03
CA LEU A 291 15.31 10.43 1.11
C LEU A 291 16.02 9.97 2.38
N THR A 292 17.32 10.22 2.48
CA THR A 292 18.14 9.81 3.64
C THR A 292 17.53 10.24 4.99
N PRO A 293 16.98 11.46 5.16
CA PRO A 293 16.32 11.85 6.42
C PRO A 293 15.06 11.04 6.78
N MET A 294 14.51 10.24 5.86
CA MET A 294 13.37 9.34 6.11
C MET A 294 13.81 7.93 6.54
N ARG A 295 15.12 7.67 6.66
CA ARG A 295 15.62 6.46 7.35
C ARG A 295 15.10 6.46 8.78
N GLU A 296 14.82 5.27 9.31
CA GLU A 296 14.14 5.07 10.60
C GLU A 296 12.70 5.64 10.69
N LYS A 297 12.23 6.44 9.71
CA LYS A 297 10.86 6.99 9.66
C LYS A 297 9.93 6.18 8.79
N ILE A 298 10.45 5.59 7.71
CA ILE A 298 9.78 4.57 6.90
C ILE A 298 10.69 3.36 6.85
N ILE A 299 10.21 2.25 7.38
CA ILE A 299 10.97 1.03 7.59
C ILE A 299 10.45 -0.05 6.64
N PRO A 300 11.32 -0.68 5.83
CA PRO A 300 10.96 -1.86 5.07
C PRO A 300 10.54 -3.00 6.00
N VAL A 301 9.41 -3.64 5.69
CA VAL A 301 8.97 -4.86 6.37
C VAL A 301 8.67 -5.88 5.30
N ARG A 302 9.23 -7.08 5.42
CA ARG A 302 8.88 -8.17 4.52
C ARG A 302 7.59 -8.85 4.99
N GLY A 303 6.57 -8.82 4.16
CA GLY A 303 5.35 -9.63 4.31
C GLY A 303 5.43 -10.91 3.48
N THR A 304 4.62 -11.90 3.85
CA THR A 304 4.49 -13.16 3.11
C THR A 304 3.01 -13.36 2.73
N MET A 305 2.79 -13.88 1.53
CA MET A 305 1.50 -14.15 0.95
C MET A 305 1.46 -15.54 0.34
N THR A 306 0.25 -16.07 0.21
CA THR A 306 -0.03 -17.33 -0.46
C THR A 306 -1.24 -17.20 -1.38
N ALA A 307 -1.26 -18.05 -2.41
CA ALA A 307 -2.46 -18.38 -3.16
C ALA A 307 -2.76 -19.85 -2.85
N GLN A 308 -3.93 -20.13 -2.28
CA GLN A 308 -4.31 -21.47 -1.86
C GLN A 308 -5.62 -21.89 -2.51
N ARG A 309 -5.75 -23.18 -2.85
CA ARG A 309 -7.02 -23.77 -3.25
C ARG A 309 -7.93 -23.87 -2.01
N PRO A 310 -9.24 -23.62 -2.16
CA PRO A 310 -10.17 -23.82 -1.05
C PRO A 310 -10.33 -25.31 -0.71
N GLY A 311 -10.82 -25.58 0.50
CA GLY A 311 -11.26 -26.91 0.88
C GLY A 311 -12.47 -27.37 0.05
N ALA A 312 -12.52 -28.66 -0.30
CA ALA A 312 -13.53 -29.24 -1.18
C ALA A 312 -14.95 -29.26 -0.58
N SER A 313 -15.08 -29.06 0.74
CA SER A 313 -16.37 -29.00 1.43
C SER A 313 -16.84 -27.56 1.73
N LEU A 314 -16.03 -26.53 1.40
CA LEU A 314 -16.44 -25.15 1.66
C LEU A 314 -17.69 -24.81 0.85
N SER A 315 -18.64 -24.14 1.51
CA SER A 315 -19.94 -23.86 0.91
C SER A 315 -19.82 -22.94 -0.31
N THR A 316 -20.75 -23.04 -1.26
CA THR A 316 -20.78 -22.13 -2.42
C THR A 316 -20.96 -20.67 -2.02
N HIS A 317 -21.56 -20.39 -0.87
CA HIS A 317 -21.66 -19.03 -0.29
C HIS A 317 -20.34 -18.54 0.31
N THR A 318 -19.47 -19.45 0.73
CA THR A 318 -18.10 -19.11 1.16
C THR A 318 -17.20 -18.92 -0.06
N LEU A 319 -17.54 -19.55 -1.20
CA LEU A 319 -16.72 -19.58 -2.41
C LEU A 319 -17.17 -18.63 -3.54
N ASP A 320 -18.14 -17.74 -3.29
CA ASP A 320 -18.68 -16.84 -4.31
C ASP A 320 -17.77 -15.64 -4.63
N GLY A 321 -16.65 -15.48 -3.92
CA GLY A 321 -15.73 -14.36 -4.06
C GLY A 321 -16.27 -13.03 -3.50
N LEU A 322 -17.42 -13.03 -2.84
CA LEU A 322 -18.07 -11.85 -2.27
C LEU A 322 -17.78 -11.68 -0.77
N ARG A 323 -16.80 -12.41 -0.24
CA ARG A 323 -16.33 -12.27 1.15
C ARG A 323 -14.83 -12.01 1.22
N SER A 324 -14.46 -11.35 2.31
CA SER A 324 -13.08 -11.15 2.74
C SER A 324 -13.02 -11.29 4.25
N TYR A 325 -11.87 -11.68 4.78
CA TYR A 325 -11.75 -12.07 6.18
C TYR A 325 -10.52 -11.45 6.81
N VAL A 326 -10.65 -11.05 8.06
CA VAL A 326 -9.55 -10.77 8.98
C VAL A 326 -9.67 -11.74 10.14
N PHE A 327 -8.64 -12.54 10.40
CA PHE A 327 -8.63 -13.54 11.47
C PHE A 327 -7.76 -13.06 12.62
N ASN A 328 -8.39 -12.86 13.78
CA ASN A 328 -7.77 -12.41 15.02
C ASN A 328 -7.68 -13.58 16.01
N SER A 329 -6.48 -14.15 16.13
CA SER A 329 -6.25 -15.42 16.84
C SER A 329 -5.83 -15.25 18.31
N GLY A 330 -6.12 -14.10 18.94
CA GLY A 330 -5.80 -13.88 20.36
C GLY A 330 -4.35 -13.51 20.68
N GLY A 331 -3.68 -12.77 19.79
CA GLY A 331 -2.29 -12.34 19.96
C GLY A 331 -1.96 -11.09 19.15
N ALA A 332 -0.70 -10.67 19.14
CA ALA A 332 -0.29 -9.50 18.36
C ALA A 332 -0.43 -9.78 16.85
N GLY A 333 -1.16 -8.89 16.15
CA GLY A 333 -1.35 -8.95 14.71
C GLY A 333 -2.57 -9.78 14.26
N TYR A 334 -2.78 -9.83 12.95
CA TYR A 334 -3.91 -10.50 12.33
C TYR A 334 -3.47 -11.18 11.02
N ASP A 335 -4.28 -12.13 10.55
CA ASP A 335 -4.19 -12.68 9.21
C ASP A 335 -5.35 -12.18 8.36
N TYR A 336 -5.18 -12.08 7.04
CA TYR A 336 -6.19 -11.55 6.14
C TYR A 336 -6.30 -12.37 4.86
N LEU A 337 -7.53 -12.44 4.36
CA LEU A 337 -7.90 -13.30 3.24
C LEU A 337 -8.87 -12.56 2.31
N THR A 338 -8.56 -12.55 1.02
CA THR A 338 -9.58 -12.39 -0.01
C THR A 338 -9.67 -13.65 -0.85
N GLN A 339 -10.78 -13.79 -1.56
CA GLN A 339 -10.99 -14.88 -2.49
C GLN A 339 -11.10 -14.36 -3.93
N LEU A 340 -10.59 -15.11 -4.90
CA LEU A 340 -10.86 -14.79 -6.30
C LEU A 340 -12.27 -15.24 -6.72
N PRO A 341 -13.03 -14.40 -7.46
CA PRO A 341 -14.39 -14.75 -7.91
C PRO A 341 -14.40 -15.70 -9.11
N THR A 342 -13.23 -16.04 -9.66
CA THR A 342 -13.06 -16.84 -10.89
C THR A 342 -11.83 -17.72 -10.74
N GLY A 343 -11.68 -18.74 -11.59
CA GLY A 343 -10.53 -19.64 -11.56
C GLY A 343 -10.80 -20.84 -10.66
N GLU A 344 -9.86 -21.18 -9.78
CA GLU A 344 -10.04 -22.23 -8.75
C GLU A 344 -10.59 -21.64 -7.43
N HIS A 345 -11.13 -20.43 -7.47
CA HIS A 345 -11.57 -19.66 -6.29
C HIS A 345 -10.44 -19.47 -5.28
N GLU A 346 -9.24 -19.17 -5.78
CA GLU A 346 -8.04 -19.08 -4.97
C GLU A 346 -8.20 -18.13 -3.76
N LEU A 347 -7.76 -18.63 -2.61
CA LEU A 347 -7.70 -17.95 -1.34
C LEU A 347 -6.36 -17.20 -1.25
N MET A 348 -6.43 -15.88 -1.35
CA MET A 348 -5.28 -14.96 -1.30
C MET A 348 -5.00 -14.60 0.16
N PHE A 349 -4.19 -15.43 0.80
CA PHE A 349 -4.02 -15.42 2.24
C PHE A 349 -2.64 -14.88 2.66
N GLY A 350 -2.65 -13.87 3.54
CA GLY A 350 -1.46 -13.24 4.09
C GLY A 350 -1.60 -12.95 5.58
N GLY A 351 -0.51 -12.51 6.19
CA GLY A 351 -0.46 -12.26 7.63
C GLY A 351 0.77 -12.87 8.28
N GLY A 352 0.63 -13.31 9.52
CA GLY A 352 1.66 -14.03 10.28
C GLY A 352 2.92 -13.22 10.58
N ALA A 353 2.89 -11.89 10.38
CA ALA A 353 4.04 -11.02 10.62
C ALA A 353 4.42 -10.96 12.12
N LEU A 354 3.42 -11.15 13.00
CA LEU A 354 3.58 -11.11 14.45
C LEU A 354 3.21 -12.42 15.16
N SER A 355 2.83 -13.47 14.40
CA SER A 355 2.55 -14.80 14.97
C SER A 355 3.79 -15.48 15.57
N ASN A 356 4.98 -14.97 15.26
CA ASN A 356 6.24 -15.38 15.87
C ASN A 356 7.13 -14.15 16.15
N LEU A 357 6.89 -13.50 17.29
CA LEU A 357 7.57 -12.26 17.70
C LEU A 357 9.11 -12.33 17.62
N THR A 358 9.74 -13.45 17.99
CA THR A 358 11.21 -13.58 17.95
C THR A 358 11.73 -13.71 16.52
N SER A 359 11.05 -14.48 15.68
CA SER A 359 11.51 -14.76 14.31
C SER A 359 11.12 -13.65 13.33
N GLY A 360 9.93 -13.07 13.47
CA GLY A 360 9.39 -12.01 12.60
C GLY A 360 10.08 -10.67 12.82
N LEU A 361 10.30 -10.26 14.09
CA LEU A 361 11.06 -9.03 14.38
C LEU A 361 12.53 -9.15 13.93
N GLU A 362 13.14 -10.34 14.05
CA GLU A 362 14.54 -10.53 13.64
C GLU A 362 14.70 -10.70 12.13
N ALA A 363 13.77 -11.34 11.42
CA ALA A 363 13.96 -11.68 10.00
C ALA A 363 13.33 -10.68 9.02
N ASP A 364 12.19 -10.09 9.36
CA ASP A 364 11.36 -9.37 8.38
C ASP A 364 11.34 -7.86 8.57
N LEU A 365 11.44 -7.39 9.83
CA LEU A 365 11.52 -5.96 10.12
C LEU A 365 12.89 -5.39 9.69
N GLY A 366 12.85 -4.28 8.93
CA GLY A 366 14.01 -3.67 8.30
C GLY A 366 14.53 -4.43 7.07
N SER A 367 13.86 -5.51 6.64
CA SER A 367 14.27 -6.27 5.46
C SER A 367 13.62 -5.73 4.19
N ALA A 368 14.44 -5.42 3.19
CA ALA A 368 14.02 -5.01 1.85
C ALA A 368 14.25 -6.11 0.80
N ASP A 369 14.58 -7.34 1.23
CA ASP A 369 14.87 -8.47 0.36
C ASP A 369 13.62 -9.33 0.09
N ASP A 370 13.04 -9.17 -1.09
CA ASP A 370 11.89 -9.97 -1.58
C ASP A 370 12.30 -11.15 -2.47
N SER A 371 13.58 -11.52 -2.53
CA SER A 371 14.05 -12.75 -3.19
C SER A 371 13.72 -14.01 -2.40
N GLN A 372 13.37 -13.85 -1.12
CA GLN A 372 12.99 -14.93 -0.21
C GLN A 372 11.77 -14.51 0.61
N TYR A 373 11.15 -15.46 1.31
CA TYR A 373 10.11 -15.23 2.31
C TYR A 373 10.50 -15.88 3.64
N SER A 374 9.86 -15.45 4.72
CA SER A 374 10.05 -16.06 6.04
C SER A 374 9.44 -17.46 6.08
N ILE A 375 10.26 -18.48 6.39
CA ILE A 375 9.80 -19.88 6.46
C ILE A 375 8.82 -20.08 7.62
N SER A 376 9.01 -19.42 8.75
CA SER A 376 8.10 -19.53 9.90
C SER A 376 6.75 -18.90 9.60
N THR A 377 6.75 -17.71 8.99
CA THR A 377 5.51 -17.04 8.56
C THR A 377 4.80 -17.86 7.48
N ALA A 378 5.54 -18.39 6.49
CA ALA A 378 4.99 -19.26 5.48
C ALA A 378 4.36 -20.53 6.08
N ALA A 379 5.05 -21.21 7.02
CA ALA A 379 4.53 -22.39 7.70
C ALA A 379 3.22 -22.10 8.45
N HIS A 380 3.11 -20.94 9.09
CA HIS A 380 1.86 -20.46 9.70
C HIS A 380 0.77 -20.30 8.64
N ILE A 381 0.93 -19.38 7.69
CA ILE A 381 -0.16 -19.04 6.76
C ILE A 381 -0.51 -20.20 5.80
N THR A 382 0.43 -21.08 5.48
CA THR A 382 0.14 -22.28 4.68
C THR A 382 -0.69 -23.31 5.45
N GLY A 383 -0.69 -23.28 6.79
CA GLY A 383 -1.36 -24.26 7.65
C GLY A 383 -2.66 -23.78 8.31
N SER A 384 -2.91 -22.47 8.40
CA SER A 384 -4.00 -21.94 9.23
C SER A 384 -5.41 -22.07 8.66
N LEU A 385 -5.59 -22.00 7.33
CA LEU A 385 -6.94 -21.91 6.73
C LEU A 385 -7.89 -23.07 7.09
N PRO A 386 -7.47 -24.36 7.10
CA PRO A 386 -8.35 -25.44 7.54
C PRO A 386 -8.86 -25.29 8.98
N LEU A 387 -8.06 -24.67 9.86
CA LEU A 387 -8.45 -24.40 11.24
C LEU A 387 -9.38 -23.18 11.34
N MET A 388 -9.15 -22.17 10.51
CA MET A 388 -9.96 -20.94 10.49
C MET A 388 -11.39 -21.19 10.01
N PHE A 389 -11.55 -22.05 9.00
CA PHE A 389 -12.87 -22.48 8.51
C PHE A 389 -13.44 -23.67 9.28
N GLY A 390 -12.62 -24.39 10.05
CA GLY A 390 -12.98 -25.63 10.74
C GLY A 390 -12.82 -26.86 9.83
N LEU A 391 -12.30 -27.96 10.37
CA LEU A 391 -11.92 -29.14 9.59
C LEU A 391 -13.10 -29.78 8.85
N ASP A 392 -14.29 -29.78 9.46
CA ASP A 392 -15.50 -30.34 8.86
C ASP A 392 -15.99 -29.50 7.67
N ASN A 393 -15.94 -28.17 7.79
CA ASN A 393 -16.29 -27.24 6.69
C ASN A 393 -15.22 -27.25 5.60
N TRP A 394 -13.94 -27.37 5.95
CA TRP A 394 -12.84 -27.43 4.99
C TRP A 394 -12.92 -28.71 4.14
N GLY A 395 -13.08 -29.85 4.81
CA GLY A 395 -13.13 -31.15 4.15
C GLY A 395 -11.79 -31.60 3.58
N LYS A 396 -11.81 -32.22 2.40
CA LYS A 396 -10.61 -32.69 1.70
C LYS A 396 -9.98 -31.54 0.90
N GLU A 397 -8.70 -31.68 0.59
CA GLU A 397 -8.06 -30.76 -0.36
C GLU A 397 -8.72 -30.86 -1.74
N MET A 398 -8.90 -29.71 -2.40
CA MET A 398 -9.47 -29.65 -3.74
C MET A 398 -8.55 -30.33 -4.77
N VAL A 399 -9.15 -31.04 -5.72
CA VAL A 399 -8.43 -31.60 -6.87
C VAL A 399 -8.10 -30.46 -7.85
N PRO A 400 -6.83 -30.25 -8.21
CA PRO A 400 -6.45 -29.18 -9.14
C PRO A 400 -7.14 -29.30 -10.49
N ASN A 401 -7.55 -28.16 -11.05
CA ASN A 401 -7.88 -28.08 -12.46
C ASN A 401 -6.57 -27.95 -13.28
N LEU A 402 -6.20 -29.02 -13.97
CA LEU A 402 -4.95 -29.11 -14.74
C LEU A 402 -5.04 -28.50 -16.15
N GLU A 403 -6.22 -28.06 -16.59
CA GLU A 403 -6.43 -27.41 -17.89
C GLU A 403 -6.93 -25.97 -17.63
N PRO A 404 -6.12 -24.89 -17.78
CA PRO A 404 -5.36 -24.51 -18.99
C PRO A 404 -4.12 -23.60 -18.71
N GLU A 405 -3.32 -23.86 -17.67
CA GLU A 405 -2.22 -22.94 -17.28
C GLU A 405 -0.92 -23.14 -18.09
N ALA A 406 -0.84 -24.16 -18.95
CA ALA A 406 0.36 -24.50 -19.74
C ALA A 406 0.86 -23.35 -20.63
N ASP A 407 -0.04 -22.48 -21.10
CA ASP A 407 0.28 -21.37 -21.99
C ASP A 407 0.88 -20.15 -21.26
N LEU A 408 0.87 -20.12 -19.93
CA LEU A 408 1.38 -19.00 -19.12
C LEU A 408 2.88 -19.10 -18.81
N GLY A 409 3.53 -20.22 -19.17
CA GLY A 409 4.95 -20.45 -18.91
C GLY A 409 5.31 -20.58 -17.42
N VAL A 410 4.32 -20.80 -16.56
CA VAL A 410 4.47 -20.98 -15.11
C VAL A 410 3.68 -22.22 -14.70
N GLN A 411 4.33 -23.13 -13.96
CA GLN A 411 3.68 -24.30 -13.37
C GLN A 411 3.49 -24.04 -11.88
N TRP A 412 2.25 -23.92 -11.43
CA TRP A 412 1.93 -23.84 -10.00
C TRP A 412 1.99 -25.22 -9.33
N SER A 413 2.15 -25.22 -8.01
CA SER A 413 2.10 -26.45 -7.22
C SER A 413 0.71 -27.09 -7.30
N GLU A 414 0.67 -28.43 -7.39
CA GLU A 414 -0.56 -29.23 -7.41
C GLU A 414 -1.23 -29.34 -6.03
N GLY A 415 -0.51 -29.05 -4.93
CA GLY A 415 -1.08 -29.11 -3.58
C GLY A 415 -2.06 -27.98 -3.28
N ARG A 416 -2.57 -27.91 -2.04
CA ARG A 416 -3.39 -26.79 -1.55
C ARG A 416 -2.75 -25.45 -1.85
N VAL A 417 -1.47 -25.29 -1.51
CA VAL A 417 -0.73 -24.05 -1.70
C VAL A 417 -0.19 -24.02 -3.11
N LYS A 418 -0.78 -23.18 -3.98
CA LYS A 418 -0.34 -22.97 -5.38
C LYS A 418 0.99 -22.23 -5.44
N SER A 419 1.13 -21.19 -4.62
CA SER A 419 2.28 -20.30 -4.60
C SER A 419 2.48 -19.63 -3.24
N VAL A 420 3.73 -19.31 -2.92
CA VAL A 420 4.15 -18.51 -1.77
C VAL A 420 5.10 -17.43 -2.28
N TRP A 421 4.86 -16.17 -1.92
CA TRP A 421 5.74 -15.06 -2.27
C TRP A 421 5.83 -14.05 -1.14
N SER A 422 6.86 -13.22 -1.17
CA SER A 422 7.04 -12.10 -0.24
C SER A 422 6.74 -10.77 -0.91
N GLY A 423 6.51 -9.72 -0.13
CA GLY A 423 6.48 -8.33 -0.62
C GLY A 423 7.02 -7.39 0.45
N ILE A 424 7.56 -6.24 0.05
CA ILE A 424 8.12 -5.27 1.01
C ILE A 424 7.13 -4.14 1.26
N LEU A 425 6.65 -4.03 2.49
CA LEU A 425 5.79 -2.96 2.98
C LEU A 425 6.63 -1.82 3.54
N GLY A 426 6.13 -0.59 3.42
CA GLY A 426 6.71 0.58 4.07
C GLY A 426 5.95 0.87 5.35
N MET A 427 6.59 0.66 6.49
CA MET A 427 6.00 0.90 7.81
C MET A 427 6.44 2.27 8.34
N SER A 428 5.48 3.17 8.58
CA SER A 428 5.79 4.46 9.17
C SER A 428 6.01 4.36 10.67
N ALA A 429 7.04 5.04 11.15
CA ALA A 429 7.43 5.07 12.55
C ALA A 429 6.35 5.61 13.51
N ASP A 430 5.37 6.37 13.02
CA ASP A 430 4.25 6.85 13.82
C ASP A 430 2.91 6.17 13.49
N GLY A 431 2.94 5.15 12.62
CA GLY A 431 1.77 4.40 12.20
C GLY A 431 0.98 5.01 11.03
N TYR A 432 1.29 6.23 10.59
CA TYR A 432 0.50 6.92 9.57
C TYR A 432 1.26 7.11 8.23
N PRO A 433 0.58 7.08 7.08
CA PRO A 433 1.16 7.50 5.80
C PRO A 433 1.81 8.89 5.85
N TRP A 434 2.90 9.08 5.11
CA TRP A 434 3.54 10.38 4.88
C TRP A 434 3.08 10.92 3.54
N VAL A 435 2.32 12.02 3.54
CA VAL A 435 1.71 12.58 2.32
C VAL A 435 1.92 14.08 2.25
N GLY A 436 2.43 14.57 1.11
CA GLY A 436 2.51 16.00 0.81
C GLY A 436 3.89 16.48 0.41
N ARG A 437 4.09 17.81 0.45
CA ARG A 437 5.36 18.47 0.12
C ARG A 437 6.42 18.11 1.14
N LEU A 438 7.61 17.75 0.70
CA LEU A 438 8.76 17.50 1.56
C LEU A 438 9.41 18.84 1.95
N PRO A 439 9.53 19.16 3.26
CA PRO A 439 10.38 20.24 3.73
C PRO A 439 11.84 20.00 3.31
N ARG A 440 12.61 21.07 3.07
CA ARG A 440 14.03 21.01 2.67
C ARG A 440 14.90 20.13 3.59
N LYS A 441 14.61 20.10 4.89
CA LYS A 441 15.33 19.24 5.85
C LYS A 441 15.06 17.75 5.65
N ILE A 442 13.90 17.41 5.13
CA ILE A 442 13.48 16.03 4.87
C ILE A 442 13.91 15.58 3.47
N SER A 443 13.79 16.45 2.46
CA SER A 443 14.33 16.16 1.12
C SER A 443 15.86 16.09 1.13
N GLY A 444 16.50 16.85 2.03
CA GLY A 444 17.96 16.97 2.13
C GLY A 444 18.57 17.84 1.04
N ARG A 445 17.75 18.56 0.25
CA ARG A 445 18.20 19.32 -0.92
C ARG A 445 17.32 20.54 -1.22
N PRO A 446 17.91 21.64 -1.72
CA PRO A 446 17.16 22.86 -2.05
C PRO A 446 16.25 22.68 -3.26
N GLU A 447 15.18 23.48 -3.31
CA GLU A 447 14.21 23.48 -4.41
C GLU A 447 14.60 24.42 -5.59
N PRO A 448 14.13 24.14 -6.82
CA PRO A 448 14.25 25.05 -7.96
C PRO A 448 13.60 26.40 -7.66
N THR A 449 14.19 27.47 -8.18
CA THR A 449 13.61 28.83 -8.03
C THR A 449 12.38 28.98 -8.93
N ALA A 450 11.36 29.70 -8.49
CA ALA A 450 10.13 29.91 -9.27
C ALA A 450 10.37 30.63 -10.62
N SER A 451 11.48 31.36 -10.78
CA SER A 451 11.87 32.00 -12.05
C SER A 451 12.49 31.03 -13.07
N SER A 452 12.85 29.81 -12.66
CA SER A 452 13.48 28.81 -13.53
C SER A 452 12.50 28.05 -14.43
N THR A 453 11.19 28.13 -14.14
CA THR A 453 10.12 27.45 -14.90
C THR A 453 9.50 28.34 -15.98
N SER A 454 9.82 29.64 -16.01
CA SER A 454 9.32 30.60 -17.01
C SER A 454 10.26 30.82 -18.20
N ALA A 455 11.38 30.07 -18.29
CA ALA A 455 12.25 30.08 -19.45
C ALA A 455 11.56 29.38 -20.63
N SER A 456 10.70 30.14 -21.31
CA SER A 456 10.06 29.82 -22.58
C SER A 456 11.00 29.06 -23.54
N LEU A 457 10.62 27.84 -23.87
CA LEU A 457 11.08 27.14 -25.08
C LEU A 457 10.84 28.07 -26.28
N PRO A 458 11.82 28.28 -27.19
CA PRO A 458 11.69 29.25 -28.26
C PRO A 458 10.66 28.76 -29.29
N LEU A 459 9.43 29.28 -29.19
CA LEU A 459 8.42 29.18 -30.22
C LEU A 459 8.81 30.08 -31.39
N LEU A 460 9.10 29.47 -32.54
CA LEU A 460 9.19 30.14 -33.84
C LEU A 460 7.89 30.94 -34.09
N ARG A 461 7.97 32.26 -33.96
CA ARG A 461 6.87 33.18 -34.24
C ARG A 461 6.70 33.38 -35.74
N HIS A 462 5.68 32.77 -36.34
CA HIS A 462 5.08 33.30 -37.57
C HIS A 462 4.15 34.47 -37.21
N LYS A 463 4.42 35.64 -37.81
CA LYS A 463 3.62 36.87 -37.67
C LYS A 463 2.37 36.81 -38.54
N THR A 464 1.18 36.91 -37.95
CA THR A 464 0.00 37.56 -38.58
C THR A 464 -0.89 38.23 -37.53
N ARG A 465 -1.56 39.31 -37.97
CA ARG A 465 -2.19 40.42 -37.24
C ARG A 465 -3.53 40.10 -36.51
N PRO A 466 -4.04 41.01 -35.65
CA PRO A 466 -5.03 40.71 -34.62
C PRO A 466 -6.48 40.96 -35.04
N SER A 467 -7.42 40.20 -34.47
CA SER A 467 -8.83 40.60 -34.35
C SER A 467 -9.34 40.39 -32.93
N THR A 468 -10.09 41.38 -32.48
CA THR A 468 -10.66 41.59 -31.16
C THR A 468 -11.74 40.56 -30.80
N SER A 469 -11.60 39.91 -29.64
CA SER A 469 -12.71 39.42 -28.82
C SER A 469 -12.18 39.15 -27.41
N SER A 470 -12.94 39.57 -26.42
CA SER A 470 -12.68 39.51 -24.98
C SER A 470 -12.53 38.06 -24.49
N TYR A 471 -11.31 37.54 -24.61
CA TYR A 471 -10.81 36.43 -23.81
C TYR A 471 -9.78 37.02 -22.85
N GLU A 472 -10.13 37.11 -21.57
CA GLU A 472 -9.11 37.26 -20.54
C GLU A 472 -8.09 36.14 -20.72
N LYS A 473 -6.83 36.53 -20.90
CA LYS A 473 -5.70 35.65 -21.10
C LYS A 473 -5.62 34.64 -19.96
N LEU A 474 -5.95 33.39 -20.25
CA LEU A 474 -5.65 32.20 -19.45
C LEU A 474 -4.14 31.87 -19.41
N SER A 475 -3.24 32.86 -19.56
CA SER A 475 -1.80 32.63 -19.73
C SER A 475 -0.96 32.79 -18.47
N ASP A 476 -1.55 33.12 -17.31
CA ASP A 476 -0.78 33.40 -16.07
C ASP A 476 -1.30 32.69 -14.81
N ARG A 477 -2.17 31.67 -14.91
CA ARG A 477 -2.38 30.78 -13.76
C ARG A 477 -1.17 29.86 -13.62
N GLN A 478 -0.54 29.90 -12.45
CA GLN A 478 0.51 28.96 -12.08
C GLN A 478 -0.04 27.54 -12.23
N ARG A 479 0.47 26.82 -13.23
CA ARG A 479 -0.07 25.54 -13.70
C ARG A 479 0.17 24.40 -12.71
N THR A 480 1.22 24.56 -11.90
CA THR A 480 1.60 23.71 -10.79
C THR A 480 1.97 24.60 -9.61
N ALA A 481 2.04 24.00 -8.42
CA ALA A 481 2.59 24.64 -7.23
C ALA A 481 4.07 25.00 -7.44
N THR A 482 4.65 25.72 -6.48
CA THR A 482 6.10 26.00 -6.51
C THR A 482 6.91 24.69 -6.63
N PRO A 483 8.00 24.67 -7.44
CA PRO A 483 8.86 23.49 -7.60
C PRO A 483 9.25 22.84 -6.28
N GLY A 484 9.40 21.52 -6.28
CA GLY A 484 9.66 20.78 -5.05
C GLY A 484 9.50 19.27 -5.15
N GLU A 485 9.84 18.60 -4.06
CA GLU A 485 9.67 17.16 -3.91
C GLU A 485 8.44 16.85 -3.05
N TRP A 486 7.79 15.75 -3.37
CA TRP A 486 6.52 15.32 -2.82
C TRP A 486 6.59 13.84 -2.48
N ILE A 487 5.86 13.39 -1.47
CA ILE A 487 5.83 11.99 -1.06
C ILE A 487 4.40 11.53 -0.81
N ALA A 488 4.14 10.26 -1.13
CA ALA A 488 3.04 9.47 -0.58
C ALA A 488 3.58 8.05 -0.36
N ALA A 489 3.85 7.69 0.90
CA ALA A 489 4.54 6.45 1.25
C ALA A 489 4.30 6.08 2.72
N GLY A 490 4.75 4.88 3.13
CA GLY A 490 4.73 4.46 4.52
C GLY A 490 3.32 4.07 4.98
N TYR A 491 2.66 3.21 4.21
CA TYR A 491 1.25 2.88 4.46
C TYR A 491 1.01 1.92 5.64
N THR A 492 2.04 1.47 6.35
CA THR A 492 1.93 0.70 7.61
C THR A 492 1.11 -0.59 7.47
N GLY A 493 1.22 -1.28 6.33
CA GLY A 493 0.44 -2.48 6.02
C GLY A 493 -0.87 -2.21 5.27
N GLU A 494 -1.41 -1.01 5.36
CA GLU A 494 -2.77 -0.65 4.90
C GLU A 494 -2.77 0.05 3.54
N GLY A 495 -1.90 -0.39 2.62
CA GLY A 495 -1.68 0.30 1.33
C GLY A 495 -2.94 0.43 0.47
N MET A 496 -3.80 -0.58 0.45
CA MET A 496 -5.00 -0.61 -0.40
C MET A 496 -6.06 0.41 0.03
N VAL A 497 -6.05 0.82 1.30
CA VAL A 497 -7.05 1.74 1.89
C VAL A 497 -6.45 3.08 2.31
N GLN A 498 -5.21 3.34 1.91
CA GLN A 498 -4.50 4.59 2.19
C GLN A 498 -3.88 5.20 0.92
N ALA A 499 -3.38 4.39 0.00
CA ALA A 499 -2.49 4.89 -1.05
C ALA A 499 -3.18 5.68 -2.15
N TRP A 500 -4.36 5.22 -2.60
CA TRP A 500 -5.03 5.84 -3.75
C TRP A 500 -5.47 7.27 -3.42
N MET A 501 -6.22 7.46 -2.33
CA MET A 501 -6.70 8.79 -1.95
C MET A 501 -5.56 9.70 -1.47
N SER A 502 -4.49 9.15 -0.88
CA SER A 502 -3.28 9.93 -0.56
C SER A 502 -2.63 10.52 -1.82
N ALA A 503 -2.45 9.69 -2.85
CA ALA A 503 -1.85 10.13 -4.11
C ALA A 503 -2.77 11.04 -4.92
N LYS A 504 -4.09 10.86 -4.82
CA LYS A 504 -5.08 11.81 -5.32
C LYS A 504 -4.90 13.17 -4.64
N ALA A 505 -4.85 13.23 -3.31
CA ALA A 505 -4.59 14.47 -2.58
C ALA A 505 -3.26 15.11 -3.01
N LEU A 506 -2.22 14.29 -3.20
CA LEU A 506 -0.91 14.75 -3.67
C LEU A 506 -0.99 15.39 -5.08
N ALA A 507 -1.77 14.84 -6.00
CA ALA A 507 -1.98 15.43 -7.33
C ALA A 507 -2.60 16.83 -7.24
N TYR A 508 -3.59 17.02 -6.36
CA TYR A 508 -4.18 18.34 -6.10
C TYR A 508 -3.16 19.30 -5.50
N MET A 509 -2.34 18.86 -4.54
CA MET A 509 -1.29 19.71 -3.94
C MET A 509 -0.24 20.14 -4.98
N VAL A 510 0.24 19.21 -5.83
CA VAL A 510 1.23 19.52 -6.89
C VAL A 510 0.67 20.48 -7.93
N LEU A 511 -0.64 20.44 -8.18
CA LEU A 511 -1.34 21.31 -9.12
C LEU A 511 -1.82 22.64 -8.52
N ASP A 512 -1.36 23.00 -7.31
CA ASP A 512 -1.76 24.22 -6.60
C ASP A 512 -3.28 24.29 -6.30
N ARG A 513 -3.89 23.13 -6.05
CA ARG A 513 -5.33 22.95 -5.76
C ARG A 513 -5.58 22.43 -4.36
N GLU A 514 -4.74 22.82 -3.41
CA GLU A 514 -4.82 22.34 -2.03
C GLU A 514 -6.12 22.73 -1.32
N SER A 515 -6.77 23.84 -1.71
CA SER A 515 -8.09 24.23 -1.21
C SER A 515 -9.16 23.16 -1.41
N ASP A 516 -9.04 22.38 -2.48
CA ASP A 516 -10.07 21.41 -2.90
C ASP A 516 -10.03 20.12 -2.08
N ILE A 517 -9.01 19.95 -1.22
CA ILE A 517 -8.81 18.74 -0.42
C ILE A 517 -9.01 18.94 1.08
N VAL A 518 -9.12 20.19 1.56
CA VAL A 518 -9.27 20.53 2.99
C VAL A 518 -10.45 19.81 3.65
N GLY A 519 -11.55 19.63 2.91
CA GLY A 519 -12.77 19.02 3.43
C GLY A 519 -12.66 17.51 3.70
N TRP A 520 -11.75 16.80 3.04
CA TRP A 520 -11.73 15.33 3.07
C TRP A 520 -10.35 14.71 3.35
N PHE A 521 -9.26 15.46 3.20
CA PHE A 521 -7.92 14.94 3.42
C PHE A 521 -7.50 15.10 4.90
N PRO A 522 -7.16 14.01 5.61
CA PRO A 522 -6.81 14.09 7.03
C PRO A 522 -5.47 14.78 7.29
N GLU A 523 -5.47 15.71 8.24
CA GLU A 523 -4.31 16.55 8.57
C GLU A 523 -3.16 15.76 9.21
N ASN A 524 -3.47 14.70 9.96
CA ASN A 524 -2.49 13.80 10.58
C ASN A 524 -1.64 13.02 9.56
N LEU A 525 -2.08 12.92 8.30
CA LEU A 525 -1.30 12.26 7.23
C LEU A 525 -0.26 13.19 6.58
N ARG A 526 -0.32 14.50 6.86
CA ARG A 526 0.55 15.49 6.24
C ARG A 526 2.00 15.32 6.68
N VAL A 527 2.93 15.58 5.76
CA VAL A 527 4.34 15.73 6.11
C VAL A 527 4.56 17.10 6.75
N THR A 528 5.09 17.13 7.97
CA THR A 528 5.56 18.35 8.63
C THR A 528 6.91 18.10 9.30
N GLU A 529 7.73 19.14 9.48
CA GLU A 529 8.98 19.00 10.25
C GLU A 529 8.73 18.57 11.70
N GLU A 530 7.62 19.00 12.29
CA GLU A 530 7.24 18.62 13.65
C GLU A 530 6.95 17.12 13.75
N ARG A 531 6.11 16.60 12.86
CA ARG A 531 5.78 15.17 12.80
C ARG A 531 7.03 14.34 12.55
N TRP A 532 7.86 14.74 11.58
CA TRP A 532 9.12 14.07 11.27
C TRP A 532 10.07 13.96 12.47
N LYS A 533 10.16 15.01 13.31
CA LYS A 533 10.98 14.98 14.54
C LYS A 533 10.40 14.06 15.61
N LYS A 534 9.07 14.02 15.75
CA LYS A 534 8.38 13.22 16.79
C LYS A 534 8.29 11.74 16.46
N ALA A 535 8.19 11.37 15.18
CA ALA A 535 8.00 9.98 14.79
C ALA A 535 9.20 9.12 15.23
N ASP A 536 8.95 8.09 16.06
CA ASP A 536 9.97 7.20 16.58
C ASP A 536 9.54 5.73 16.40
N VAL A 537 10.39 4.96 15.74
CA VAL A 537 10.20 3.52 15.52
C VAL A 537 10.08 2.75 16.82
N VAL A 538 10.74 3.19 17.89
CA VAL A 538 10.69 2.50 19.18
C VAL A 538 9.28 2.57 19.75
N ASP A 539 8.62 3.72 19.66
CA ASP A 539 7.23 3.89 20.10
C ASP A 539 6.28 2.98 19.32
N LEU A 540 6.50 2.84 18.00
CA LEU A 540 5.72 1.92 17.18
C LEU A 540 5.91 0.47 17.60
N ILE A 541 7.16 0.04 17.83
CA ILE A 541 7.45 -1.34 18.24
C ILE A 541 6.79 -1.61 19.60
N ILE A 542 6.93 -0.70 20.56
CA ILE A 542 6.29 -0.83 21.88
C ILE A 542 4.78 -1.00 21.72
N ARG A 543 4.11 -0.11 20.97
CA ARG A 543 2.66 -0.19 20.73
C ARG A 543 2.18 -1.46 20.01
N ARG A 544 3.06 -2.15 19.28
CA ARG A 544 2.72 -3.41 18.60
C ARG A 544 3.01 -4.64 19.47
N MET A 545 3.74 -4.47 20.58
CA MET A 545 4.11 -5.53 21.51
C MET A 545 3.28 -5.53 22.81
N THR A 546 2.71 -4.37 23.16
CA THR A 546 1.82 -4.15 24.31
C THR A 546 0.40 -3.95 23.82
#